data_AF-X0V0W5-F1
#
_entry.id   AF-X0V0W5-F1
#
_cell.length_a   1.000
_cell.length_b   1.000
_cell.length_c   1.000
_cell.angle_alpha   90.00
_cell.angle_beta   90.00
_cell.angle_gamma   90.00
#
_symmetry.space_group_name_H-M   'P 1'
#
loop_
_entity.id
_entity.type
_entity.pdbx_description
1 polymer ?
#
loop_
_entity_poly.entity_id
_entity_poly.type
_entity_poly.pdbx_seq_one_letter_code
_entity_poly.pdbx_strand_id
1 'polypeptide(L)' 'RFSIEEAIESLPDKYREVIILRHKEDKAYEEIASLLRVPVGTVKARIFRARELLKKKLKSVR' A
#
# COMPACT_ATOMS: atom_id res chain seq x y z
N ARG A 1 7.31 12.51 16.19
CA ARG A 1 7.66 11.09 15.94
C ARG A 1 6.77 10.66 14.78
N PHE A 2 7.30 10.51 13.57
CA PHE A 2 6.48 10.13 12.43
C PHE A 2 6.09 8.65 12.55
N SER A 3 4.80 8.35 12.58
CA SER A 3 4.29 7.00 12.78
C SER A 3 4.15 6.24 11.46
N ILE A 4 3.94 4.92 11.54
CA ILE A 4 3.70 4.09 10.36
C ILE A 4 2.35 4.47 9.71
N GLU A 5 1.37 4.83 10.54
CA GLU A 5 0.04 5.26 10.11
C GLU A 5 0.14 6.57 9.32
N GLU A 6 0.86 7.58 9.82
CA GLU A 6 1.10 8.84 9.09
C GLU A 6 1.85 8.58 7.77
N ALA A 7 2.77 7.62 7.74
CA ALA A 7 3.47 7.22 6.52
C ALA A 7 2.50 6.64 5.49
N ILE A 8 1.59 5.75 5.91
CA ILE A 8 0.57 5.13 5.05
C ILE A 8 -0.43 6.17 4.57
N GLU A 9 -0.89 7.07 5.44
CA GLU A 9 -1.80 8.16 5.08
C GLU A 9 -1.18 9.11 4.06
N SER A 10 0.13 9.32 4.10
CA SER A 10 0.82 10.16 3.12
C SER A 10 1.03 9.52 1.73
N LEU A 11 0.62 8.26 1.53
CA LEU A 11 0.67 7.61 0.22
C LEU A 11 -0.44 8.14 -0.71
N PRO A 12 -0.19 8.25 -2.03
CA PRO A 12 -1.26 8.41 -3.02
C PRO A 12 -2.35 7.33 -2.88
N ASP A 13 -3.60 7.70 -3.10
CA ASP A 13 -4.78 6.88 -2.77
C ASP A 13 -4.69 5.46 -3.34
N LYS A 14 -4.34 5.31 -4.62
CA LYS A 14 -4.18 3.99 -5.28
C LYS A 14 -3.15 3.06 -4.64
N TYR A 15 -2.18 3.60 -3.89
CA TYR A 15 -1.16 2.85 -3.17
C TYR A 15 -1.56 2.64 -1.72
N ARG A 16 -2.20 3.63 -1.10
CA ARG A 16 -2.75 3.53 0.25
C ARG A 16 -3.81 2.43 0.33
N GLU A 17 -4.75 2.44 -0.60
CA GLU A 17 -5.87 1.51 -0.68
C GLU A 17 -5.41 0.05 -0.70
N VAL A 18 -4.46 -0.31 -1.58
CA VAL A 18 -3.94 -1.69 -1.65
C VAL A 18 -3.16 -2.09 -0.40
N ILE A 19 -2.55 -1.13 0.32
CA ILE A 19 -1.85 -1.39 1.58
C ILE A 19 -2.85 -1.63 2.71
N ILE A 20 -3.92 -0.84 2.79
CA ILE A 20 -4.98 -1.03 3.78
C ILE A 20 -5.65 -2.38 3.58
N LEU A 21 -6.12 -2.68 2.37
CA LEU A 21 -6.78 -3.94 2.07
C LEU A 21 -5.88 -5.15 2.38
N ARG A 22 -4.58 -5.04 2.10
CA ARG A 22 -3.64 -6.13 2.37
C ARG A 22 -3.25 -6.27 3.84
N HIS A 23 -2.97 -5.17 4.53
CA HIS A 23 -2.32 -5.22 5.85
C HIS A 23 -3.26 -4.94 7.02
N LYS A 24 -4.38 -4.24 6.80
CA LYS A 24 -5.42 -4.03 7.82
C LYS A 24 -6.57 -5.01 7.68
N GLU A 25 -6.95 -5.34 6.45
CA GLU A 25 -8.08 -6.24 6.17
C GLU A 25 -7.67 -7.66 5.75
N ASP A 26 -6.36 -7.95 5.76
CA ASP A 26 -5.74 -9.25 5.47
C ASP A 26 -6.20 -9.93 4.17
N LYS A 27 -6.57 -9.15 3.15
CA LYS A 27 -7.08 -9.69 1.88
C LYS A 27 -5.97 -10.28 1.00
N ALA A 28 -6.32 -11.37 0.31
CA ALA A 28 -5.48 -11.92 -0.76
C ALA A 28 -5.39 -10.97 -1.96
N TYR A 29 -4.35 -11.09 -2.78
CA TYR A 29 -4.15 -10.18 -3.91
C TYR A 29 -5.24 -10.33 -4.97
N GLU A 30 -5.78 -11.53 -5.12
CA GLU A 30 -6.88 -11.90 -5.99
C GLU A 30 -8.20 -11.24 -5.56
N GLU A 31 -8.45 -11.18 -4.25
CA GLU A 31 -9.62 -10.48 -3.69
C GLU A 31 -9.50 -8.97 -3.87
N ILE A 32 -8.31 -8.41 -3.61
CA ILE A 32 -8.03 -6.99 -3.85
C ILE A 32 -8.22 -6.64 -5.33
N ALA A 33 -7.72 -7.48 -6.23
CA ALA A 33 -7.87 -7.31 -7.68
C ALA A 33 -9.35 -7.28 -8.08
N SER A 34 -10.13 -8.20 -7.52
CA SER A 34 -11.57 -8.30 -7.77
C SER A 34 -12.33 -7.09 -7.24
N LEU A 35 -12.05 -6.66 -6.00
CA LEU A 35 -12.67 -5.49 -5.36
C LEU A 35 -12.37 -4.20 -6.13
N LEU A 36 -11.12 -4.02 -6.55
CA LEU A 36 -10.68 -2.81 -7.24
C LEU A 36 -10.90 -2.85 -8.77
N ARG A 37 -11.40 -3.98 -9.29
CA ARG A 37 -11.61 -4.23 -10.73
C ARG A 37 -10.34 -3.95 -11.55
N VAL A 38 -9.20 -4.44 -11.07
CA VAL A 38 -7.90 -4.33 -11.75
C VAL A 38 -7.22 -5.70 -11.85
N PRO A 39 -6.28 -5.91 -12.79
CA PRO A 39 -5.51 -7.14 -12.83
C PRO A 39 -4.70 -7.38 -11.54
N VAL A 40 -4.52 -8.64 -11.14
CA VAL A 40 -3.66 -9.02 -10.01
C VAL A 40 -2.22 -8.50 -10.18
N GLY A 41 -1.72 -8.44 -11.42
CA GLY A 41 -0.42 -7.82 -11.73
C GLY A 41 -0.37 -6.33 -11.34
N THR A 42 -1.48 -5.59 -11.51
CA THR A 42 -1.60 -4.19 -11.08
C THR A 42 -1.59 -4.08 -9.56
N VAL A 43 -2.26 -4.99 -8.83
CA VAL A 43 -2.21 -5.03 -7.36
C VAL A 43 -0.77 -5.24 -6.88
N LYS A 44 -0.08 -6.27 -7.41
CA LYS A 44 1.33 -6.55 -7.08
C LYS A 44 2.22 -5.32 -7.32
N ALA A 45 2.07 -4.66 -8.48
CA ALA A 45 2.84 -3.46 -8.82
C ALA A 45 2.52 -2.27 -7.90
N ARG A 46 1.25 -2.05 -7.55
CA ARG A 46 0.84 -1.00 -6.61
C ARG A 46 1.39 -1.23 -5.21
N ILE A 47 1.32 -2.47 -4.69
CA ILE A 47 1.88 -2.83 -3.38
C ILE A 47 3.40 -2.64 -3.37
N PHE A 48 4.11 -3.10 -4.41
CA PHE A 48 5.55 -2.90 -4.53
C PHE A 48 5.93 -1.41 -4.48
N ARG A 49 5.26 -0.57 -5.29
CA ARG A 49 5.50 0.88 -5.30
C ARG A 49 5.16 1.54 -3.97
N ALA A 50 4.07 1.12 -3.32
CA ALA A 50 3.68 1.61 -2.01
C ALA A 50 4.79 1.35 -0.96
N ARG A 51 5.35 0.13 -0.93
CA ARG A 51 6.43 -0.25 -0.02
C ARG A 51 7.70 0.57 -0.26
N GLU A 52 8.06 0.83 -1.52
CA GLU A 52 9.22 1.67 -1.85
C GLU A 52 9.03 3.13 -1.40
N LEU A 53 7.82 3.69 -1.55
CA LEU A 53 7.49 5.03 -1.06
C LEU A 53 7.56 5.10 0.48
N LEU A 54 6.99 4.11 1.17
CA LEU A 54 7.05 4.01 2.63
C LEU A 54 8.49 3.88 3.12
N LYS A 55 9.29 3.03 2.48
CA LYS A 55 10.71 2.85 2.81
C LYS A 55 11.50 4.15 2.68
N LYS A 56 11.26 4.94 1.62
CA LYS A 56 11.90 6.26 1.46
C LYS A 56 11.50 7.23 2.57
N LYS A 57 10.21 7.29 2.90
CA LYS A 57 9.69 8.16 3.97
C LYS A 57 10.26 7.77 5.33
N LEU A 58 10.16 6.49 5.70
CA LEU A 58 10.63 6.00 7.01
C LEU A 58 12.15 6.06 7.16
N LYS A 59 12.92 5.90 6.07
CA LYS A 59 14.37 6.13 6.09
C LYS A 59 14.75 7.60 6.32
N SER A 60 13.89 8.54 5.96
CA SER A 60 14.11 9.97 6.19
C SER A 60 13.86 10.40 7.64
N VAL A 61 13.27 9.52 8.47
CA VAL A 61 12.99 9.76 9.90
C VAL A 61 14.13 9.22 10.78
N ARG A 62 15.33 9.06 10.23
CA ARG A 62 16.50 8.57 10.97
C ARG A 62 17.44 9.70 11.33
#